data_AF-A0A0S7X264-F1
#
_entry.id   AF-A0A0S7X264-F1
#
_cell.length_a   1.000
_cell.length_b   1.000
_cell.length_c   1.000
_cell.angle_alpha   90.00
_cell.angle_beta   90.00
_cell.angle_gamma   90.00
#
_symmetry.space_group_name_H-M   'P 1'
#
loop_
_entity.id
_entity.type
_entity.pdbx_description
1 polymer ?
#
loop_
_entity_poly.entity_id
_entity_poly.type
_entity_poly.pdbx_seq_one_letter_code
_entity_poly.pdbx_strand_id
1 'polypeptide(L)' 'MKQCPICGKKSSMIQKLKKLRGKYNPTIKKRKYPNLQWVRIPVDIKKGKYKKFAGKRIKACAKCIKALYKTN' A
#
# COMPACT_ATOMS: atom_id res chain seq x y z
N MET A 1 10.89 5.38 7.69
CA MET A 1 9.90 5.91 6.72
C MET A 1 8.72 4.94 6.58
N LYS A 2 7.46 5.41 6.56
CA LYS A 2 6.26 4.53 6.41
C LYS A 2 6.07 4.14 4.93
N GLN A 3 6.79 3.10 4.47
CA GLN A 3 6.76 2.60 3.09
C GLN A 3 6.51 1.08 3.07
N CYS A 4 5.77 0.59 2.06
CA CYS A 4 5.65 -0.84 1.83
C CYS A 4 6.97 -1.40 1.25
N PRO A 5 7.61 -2.40 1.87
CA PRO A 5 8.88 -2.95 1.38
C PRO A 5 8.73 -3.82 0.12
N ILE A 6 7.50 -4.26 -0.23
CA ILE A 6 7.24 -5.13 -1.39
C ILE A 6 7.00 -4.31 -2.67
N CYS A 7 6.13 -3.29 -2.60
CA CYS A 7 5.73 -2.49 -3.76
C CYS A 7 6.23 -1.05 -3.71
N GLY A 8 6.96 -0.68 -2.68
CA GLY A 8 7.52 0.66 -2.53
C GLY A 8 6.50 1.77 -2.26
N LYS A 9 5.20 1.45 -2.03
CA LYS A 9 4.16 2.46 -1.83
C LYS A 9 4.48 3.38 -0.64
N LYS A 10 4.55 4.69 -0.92
CA LYS A 10 4.79 5.77 0.05
C LYS A 10 3.52 6.60 0.26
N SER A 11 3.55 7.51 1.22
CA SER A 11 2.53 8.56 1.35
C SER A 11 2.61 9.55 0.19
N SER A 12 1.47 10.08 -0.25
CA SER A 12 1.40 11.13 -1.25
C SER A 12 0.66 12.36 -0.72
N MET A 13 1.03 13.54 -1.21
CA MET A 13 0.26 14.77 -1.03
C MET A 13 -0.78 14.85 -2.15
N ILE A 14 -2.05 15.00 -1.79
CA ILE A 14 -3.15 15.08 -2.76
C ILE A 14 -3.97 16.34 -2.48
N GLN A 15 -4.37 17.05 -3.54
CA GLN A 15 -5.31 18.15 -3.44
C GLN A 15 -6.73 17.62 -3.26
N LYS A 16 -7.45 18.11 -2.24
CA LYS A 16 -8.89 17.85 -2.12
C LYS A 16 -9.63 18.73 -3.14
N LEU A 17 -10.46 18.13 -3.97
CA LEU A 17 -11.33 18.85 -4.90
C LEU A 17 -12.76 18.87 -4.35
N LYS A 18 -13.47 19.99 -4.52
CA LYS A 18 -14.90 20.12 -4.24
C LYS A 18 -15.64 20.43 -5.54
N LYS A 19 -16.65 19.62 -5.88
CA LYS A 19 -17.50 19.86 -7.06
C LYS A 19 -18.49 20.97 -6.73
N LEU A 20 -18.50 22.04 -7.52
CA LEU A 20 -19.41 23.17 -7.40
C LEU A 20 -20.09 23.40 -8.75
N ARG A 21 -21.43 23.27 -8.80
CA ARG A 21 -22.30 23.56 -9.96
C ARG A 21 -21.72 23.15 -11.34
N GLY A 22 -20.97 22.04 -11.39
CA GLY A 22 -20.38 21.49 -12.63
C GLY A 22 -18.84 21.44 -12.70
N LYS A 23 -18.10 22.25 -11.92
CA LYS A 23 -16.62 22.29 -11.95
C LYS A 23 -16.00 21.79 -10.63
N TYR A 24 -14.81 21.18 -10.71
CA TYR A 24 -14.04 20.77 -9.53
C TYR A 24 -13.07 21.87 -9.12
N ASN A 25 -13.30 22.51 -7.98
CA ASN A 25 -12.38 23.51 -7.43
C ASN A 25 -11.38 22.87 -6.45
N PRO A 26 -10.08 23.17 -6.59
CA PRO A 26 -9.07 22.76 -5.63
C PRO A 26 -9.26 23.49 -4.30
N THR A 27 -9.13 22.74 -3.21
CA THR A 27 -9.22 23.25 -1.83
C THR A 27 -7.88 22.97 -1.12
N ILE A 28 -7.90 22.38 0.07
CA ILE A 28 -6.72 22.05 0.86
C ILE A 28 -5.91 20.88 0.29
N LYS A 29 -4.59 20.89 0.48
CA LYS A 29 -3.74 19.72 0.27
C LYS A 29 -3.75 18.84 1.52
N LYS A 30 -3.95 17.53 1.35
CA LYS A 30 -3.94 16.54 2.43
C LYS A 30 -2.96 15.41 2.11
N ARG A 31 -2.22 14.94 3.11
CA ARG A 31 -1.39 13.75 2.99
C ARG A 31 -2.26 12.49 3.08
N LYS A 32 -2.11 11.58 2.12
CA LYS A 32 -2.72 10.24 2.14
C LYS A 32 -1.64 9.21 2.45
N TYR A 33 -1.89 8.40 3.48
CA TYR A 33 -0.96 7.36 3.91
C TYR A 33 -1.34 6.01 3.31
N PRO A 34 -0.35 5.16 3.00
CA PRO A 34 -0.62 3.77 2.64
C PRO A 34 -1.22 3.03 3.83
N ASN A 35 -2.21 2.16 3.58
CA ASN A 35 -2.72 1.23 4.59
C ASN A 35 -1.71 0.10 4.83
N LEU A 36 -0.77 0.34 5.74
CA LEU A 36 0.31 -0.57 6.13
C LEU A 36 -0.11 -1.38 7.36
N GLN A 37 -0.03 -2.70 7.25
CA GLN A 37 -0.38 -3.65 8.30
C GLN A 37 0.77 -4.65 8.52
N TRP A 38 0.86 -5.18 9.73
CA TRP A 38 1.82 -6.22 10.04
C TRP A 38 1.37 -7.56 9.45
N VAL A 39 2.27 -8.25 8.78
CA VAL A 39 2.02 -9.57 8.21
C VAL A 39 3.25 -10.45 8.37
N ARG A 40 3.05 -11.75 8.59
CA ARG A 40 4.11 -12.76 8.55
C ARG A 40 4.07 -13.45 7.20
N ILE A 41 5.21 -13.48 6.50
CA ILE A 41 5.29 -14.08 5.17
C ILE A 41 5.61 -15.59 5.32
N PRO A 42 4.84 -16.48 4.67
CA PRO A 42 5.12 -17.92 4.64
C PRO A 42 6.52 -18.24 4.11
N VAL A 43 7.11 -19.33 4.58
CA VAL A 43 8.48 -19.75 4.19
C VAL A 43 8.48 -20.31 2.77
N ASP A 44 7.41 -20.99 2.40
CA ASP A 44 7.15 -21.70 1.15
C ASP A 44 6.74 -20.78 -0.03
N ILE A 45 6.91 -19.46 0.11
CA ILE A 45 6.41 -18.52 -0.89
C ILE A 45 7.18 -18.66 -2.23
N LYS A 46 6.47 -19.05 -3.29
CA LYS A 46 7.03 -19.14 -4.65
C LYS A 46 7.06 -17.80 -5.39
N LYS A 47 6.27 -16.82 -4.94
CA LYS A 47 6.14 -15.51 -5.59
C LYS A 47 7.42 -14.68 -5.39
N GLY A 48 8.15 -14.41 -6.48
CA GLY A 48 9.48 -13.78 -6.45
C GLY A 48 9.58 -12.47 -5.65
N LYS A 49 8.58 -11.58 -5.74
CA LYS A 49 8.53 -10.31 -4.98
C LYS A 49 8.49 -10.49 -3.45
N TYR A 50 8.04 -11.64 -2.97
CA TYR A 50 7.85 -11.95 -1.55
C TYR A 50 8.95 -12.88 -1.01
N LYS A 51 9.66 -13.62 -1.88
CA LYS A 51 10.71 -14.59 -1.53
C LYS A 51 11.81 -13.99 -0.65
N LYS A 52 12.22 -12.74 -0.91
CA LYS A 52 13.20 -12.00 -0.10
C LYS A 52 12.81 -11.86 1.38
N PHE A 53 11.51 -11.94 1.68
CA PHE A 53 10.96 -11.72 3.01
C PHE A 53 10.35 -13.00 3.63
N ALA A 54 10.62 -14.18 3.04
CA ALA A 54 10.15 -15.47 3.54
C ALA A 54 10.49 -15.67 5.03
N GLY A 55 9.51 -16.11 5.82
CA GLY A 55 9.65 -16.33 7.27
C GLY A 55 9.69 -15.07 8.15
N LYS A 56 9.83 -13.87 7.56
CA LYS A 56 9.95 -12.60 8.29
C LYS A 56 8.58 -11.96 8.56
N ARG A 57 8.51 -11.20 9.65
CA ARG A 57 7.39 -10.28 9.94
C ARG A 57 7.71 -8.91 9.36
N ILE A 58 6.85 -8.40 8.49
CA ILE A 58 7.05 -7.10 7.83
C ILE A 58 5.78 -6.24 7.87
N LYS A 59 5.94 -4.92 7.71
CA LYS A 59 4.83 -3.98 7.60
C LYS A 59 4.52 -3.74 6.12
N ALA A 60 3.58 -4.51 5.56
CA ALA A 60 3.22 -4.49 4.15
C ALA A 60 1.89 -3.77 3.92
N CYS A 61 1.63 -3.28 2.71
CA CYS A 61 0.34 -2.66 2.40
C CYS A 61 -0.75 -3.72 2.18
N ALA A 62 -2.00 -3.37 2.48
CA ALA A 62 -3.15 -4.29 2.36
C ALA A 62 -3.30 -4.92 0.96
N LYS A 63 -2.95 -4.20 -0.12
CA LYS A 63 -2.98 -4.74 -1.49
C LYS A 63 -1.96 -5.88 -1.68
N CYS A 64 -0.76 -5.74 -1.12
CA CYS A 64 0.27 -6.79 -1.18
C CYS A 64 -0.08 -7.98 -0.29
N ILE A 65 -0.70 -7.74 0.87
CA ILE A 65 -1.19 -8.81 1.75
C ILE A 65 -2.27 -9.63 1.03
N LYS A 66 -3.25 -8.97 0.41
CA LYS A 66 -4.27 -9.66 -0.38
C LYS A 66 -3.66 -10.45 -1.55
N ALA A 67 -2.70 -9.87 -2.26
CA ALA A 67 -2.04 -10.54 -3.38
C ALA A 67 -1.15 -11.72 -2.96
N LEU A 68 -0.69 -11.75 -1.71
CA LEU A 68 0.08 -12.86 -1.15
C LEU A 68 -0.77 -14.14 -1.12
N TYR A 69 -1.99 -14.05 -0.59
CA TYR A 69 -2.92 -15.19 -0.44
C TYR A 69 -3.87 -15.42 -1.63
N LYS A 70 -3.85 -14.54 -2.64
CA LYS A 70 -4.65 -14.79 -3.85
C LYS A 70 -4.10 -16.02 -4.58
N THR A 71 -4.89 -17.08 -4.62
CA THR A 71 -4.77 -18.21 -5.55
C THR A 71 -5.25 -17.74 -6.92
N ASN A 72 -4.50 -18.05 -7.97
CA ASN A 72 -4.98 -17.84 -9.34
C ASN A 72 -5.99 -18.92 -9.68
#